data_AF-A0A0Q7NML0-F1
#
_entry.id   AF-A0A0Q7NML0-F1
#
_cell.length_a   1.000
_cell.length_b   1.000
_cell.length_c   1.000
_cell.angle_alpha   90.00
_cell.angle_beta   90.00
_cell.angle_gamma   90.00
#
_symmetry.space_group_name_H-M   'P 1'
#
loop_
_entity.id
_entity.type
_entity.pdbx_description
1 polymer ?
#
loop_
_entity_poly.entity_id
_entity_poly.type
_entity_poly.pdbx_seq_one_letter_code
_entity_poly.pdbx_strand_id
1 'polypeptide(L)'
;MTWPMISTDPAALSLPQLNYRQAAMAVEIRTLTLWLEWKAGFRPEQPRVPAGNPDGGQWVGDGSENQPILVNRRPPRDGGQVLILGRRQPVTPMQEVQLAISIGRMREALRAVQRRDPNWRPTPQAYETVEGMIRANEFVTREATLRALQLTLLRTGIGPYAQEWIAAPATNRRLNRREQAEIDRIGRTYGCHWCGIKTPGTPTGHFVGDHQVPKSLGRPSRIYPHCLWCSKSQGGLISNGRY
;
A
#
# COMPACT_ATOMS: atom_id res chain seq x y z
N MET A 1 22.97 10.59 -32.06
CA MET A 1 21.58 10.26 -31.69
C MET A 1 21.60 9.65 -30.29
N THR A 2 21.37 10.47 -29.26
CA THR A 2 21.32 10.05 -27.87
C THR A 2 19.88 9.76 -27.50
N TRP A 3 19.57 8.51 -27.15
CA TRP A 3 18.27 8.15 -26.58
C TRP A 3 18.15 8.83 -25.20
N PRO A 4 17.06 9.55 -24.88
CA PRO A 4 16.92 10.15 -23.57
C PRO A 4 16.74 9.02 -22.54
N MET A 5 17.69 8.92 -21.61
CA MET A 5 17.55 8.10 -20.42
C MET A 5 16.27 8.51 -19.70
N ILE A 6 15.34 7.56 -19.54
CA ILE A 6 14.17 7.73 -18.68
C ILE A 6 14.69 7.92 -17.26
N SER A 7 14.68 9.18 -16.78
CA SER A 7 15.03 9.51 -15.41
C SER A 7 14.08 8.78 -14.46
N THR A 8 14.65 7.93 -13.59
CA THR A 8 13.92 7.25 -12.51
C THR A 8 13.80 8.12 -11.26
N ASP A 9 14.31 9.36 -11.30
CA ASP A 9 14.18 10.33 -10.22
C ASP A 9 12.76 10.89 -10.25
N PRO A 10 11.92 10.56 -9.26
CA PRO A 10 10.54 10.91 -9.36
C PRO A 10 10.34 12.43 -9.18
N ALA A 11 11.32 13.17 -8.65
CA ALA A 11 11.30 14.61 -8.44
C ALA A 11 11.33 15.46 -9.73
N ALA A 12 11.54 14.84 -10.90
CA ALA A 12 11.64 15.54 -12.19
C ALA A 12 10.54 15.16 -13.19
N LEU A 13 9.42 14.58 -12.72
CA LEU A 13 8.37 14.11 -13.62
C LEU A 13 7.49 15.28 -14.14
N SER A 14 7.57 15.53 -15.44
CA SER A 14 6.66 16.37 -16.21
C SER A 14 5.20 15.90 -16.14
N LEU A 15 4.24 16.79 -16.42
CA LEU A 15 2.81 16.49 -16.48
C LEU A 15 2.48 15.21 -17.29
N PRO A 16 3.05 14.98 -18.49
CA PRO A 16 2.88 13.71 -19.20
C PRO A 16 3.36 12.50 -18.39
N GLN A 17 4.56 12.56 -17.81
CA GLN A 17 5.13 11.46 -17.03
C GLN A 17 4.27 11.10 -15.81
N LEU A 18 3.60 12.09 -15.23
CA LEU A 18 2.73 11.92 -14.08
C LEU A 18 1.37 11.32 -14.44
N ASN A 19 0.79 11.75 -15.56
CA ASN A 19 -0.38 11.10 -16.14
C ASN A 19 -0.06 9.65 -16.53
N TYR A 20 1.11 9.39 -17.11
CA TYR A 20 1.58 8.03 -17.36
C TYR A 20 1.74 7.24 -16.08
N ARG A 21 2.26 7.84 -15.01
CA ARG A 21 2.39 7.18 -13.69
C ARG A 21 1.02 6.85 -13.10
N GLN A 22 0.04 7.73 -13.17
CA GLN A 22 -1.33 7.45 -12.71
C GLN A 22 -2.00 6.35 -13.55
N ALA A 23 -1.87 6.42 -14.89
CA ALA A 23 -2.38 5.38 -15.77
C ALA A 23 -1.69 4.04 -15.51
N ALA A 24 -0.37 4.03 -15.29
CA ALA A 24 0.40 2.84 -14.94
C ALA A 24 -0.08 2.25 -13.61
N MET A 25 -0.26 3.09 -12.57
CA MET A 25 -0.83 2.63 -11.29
C MET A 25 -2.25 2.09 -11.46
N ALA A 26 -3.09 2.70 -12.31
CA ALA A 26 -4.44 2.19 -12.58
C ALA A 26 -4.42 0.84 -13.31
N VAL A 27 -3.49 0.64 -14.24
CA VAL A 27 -3.24 -0.66 -14.89
C VAL A 27 -2.76 -1.67 -13.86
N GLU A 28 -1.79 -1.31 -13.02
CA GLU A 28 -1.23 -2.19 -11.99
C GLU A 28 -2.27 -2.59 -10.93
N ILE A 29 -3.14 -1.65 -10.53
CA ILE A 29 -4.30 -1.94 -9.67
C ILE A 29 -5.19 -2.98 -10.36
N ARG A 30 -5.55 -2.78 -11.63
CA ARG A 30 -6.42 -3.72 -12.36
C ARG A 30 -5.77 -5.09 -12.54
N THR A 31 -4.48 -5.16 -12.82
CA THR A 31 -3.78 -6.44 -12.98
C THR A 31 -3.65 -7.17 -11.65
N LEU A 32 -3.34 -6.48 -10.56
CA LEU A 32 -3.30 -7.07 -9.22
C LEU A 32 -4.69 -7.50 -8.75
N THR A 33 -5.71 -6.69 -8.97
CA THR A 33 -7.11 -7.07 -8.70
C THR A 33 -7.48 -8.33 -9.48
N LEU A 34 -7.24 -8.36 -10.79
CA LEU A 34 -7.53 -9.53 -11.61
C LEU A 34 -6.73 -10.76 -11.15
N TRP A 35 -5.46 -10.60 -10.81
CA TRP A 35 -4.64 -11.69 -10.29
C TRP A 35 -5.20 -12.20 -8.96
N LEU A 36 -5.57 -11.32 -8.03
CA LEU A 36 -6.12 -11.68 -6.73
C LEU A 36 -7.49 -12.33 -6.86
N GLU A 37 -8.35 -11.85 -7.76
CA GLU A 37 -9.66 -12.46 -8.05
C GLU A 37 -9.51 -13.82 -8.73
N TRP A 38 -8.62 -13.93 -9.72
CA TRP A 38 -8.38 -15.19 -10.42
C TRP A 38 -7.64 -16.22 -9.54
N LYS A 39 -6.84 -15.75 -8.57
CA LYS A 39 -6.17 -16.62 -7.58
C LYS A 39 -6.92 -16.72 -6.26
N ALA A 40 -8.03 -16.01 -6.07
CA ALA A 40 -8.90 -16.17 -4.90
C ALA A 40 -9.50 -17.58 -4.97
N GLY A 41 -8.90 -18.49 -4.19
CA GLY A 41 -9.25 -19.91 -4.19
C GLY A 41 -8.32 -20.82 -4.99
N PHE A 42 -7.35 -20.31 -5.76
CA PHE A 42 -6.39 -21.17 -6.47
C PHE A 42 -5.20 -21.53 -5.57
N ARG A 43 -5.15 -22.79 -5.14
CA ARG A 43 -4.02 -23.37 -4.41
C ARG A 43 -3.39 -24.47 -5.27
N PRO A 44 -2.21 -24.26 -5.89
CA PRO A 44 -1.56 -25.27 -6.73
C PRO A 44 -1.11 -26.51 -5.95
N GLU A 45 -1.07 -26.42 -4.62
CA GLU A 45 -0.72 -27.52 -3.70
C GLU A 45 -1.83 -27.81 -2.69
N GLN A 46 -3.07 -27.41 -2.96
CA GLN A 46 -4.17 -27.92 -2.15
C GLN A 46 -4.24 -29.44 -2.33
N PRO A 47 -4.19 -30.25 -1.25
CA PRO A 47 -4.57 -31.64 -1.35
C PRO A 47 -6.02 -31.67 -1.86
N ARG A 48 -6.26 -32.20 -3.06
CA ARG A 48 -7.62 -32.62 -3.41
C ARG A 48 -7.91 -33.78 -2.48
N VAL A 49 -8.90 -33.62 -1.60
CA VAL A 49 -9.32 -34.66 -0.66
C VAL A 49 -9.44 -35.97 -1.47
N PRO A 50 -8.58 -36.99 -1.27
CA PRO A 50 -8.95 -38.34 -1.66
C PRO A 50 -10.18 -38.70 -0.84
N ALA A 51 -11.10 -39.52 -1.37
CA ALA A 51 -12.22 -40.03 -0.58
C ALA A 51 -11.70 -40.47 0.81
N GLY A 52 -12.26 -39.90 1.88
CA GLY A 52 -11.65 -39.88 3.21
C GLY A 52 -11.29 -41.26 3.75
N ASN A 53 -10.26 -41.33 4.60
CA ASN A 53 -9.95 -42.49 5.42
C ASN A 53 -10.38 -42.20 6.88
N PRO A 54 -11.13 -43.09 7.57
CA PRO A 54 -11.74 -42.87 8.88
C PRO A 54 -10.85 -42.50 10.09
N ASP A 55 -9.53 -42.69 10.05
CA ASP A 55 -8.72 -42.74 11.29
C ASP A 55 -7.86 -41.47 11.57
N GLY A 56 -8.48 -40.29 11.62
CA GLY A 56 -7.75 -39.02 11.82
C GLY A 56 -7.16 -38.77 13.23
N GLY A 57 -5.82 -38.56 13.29
CA GLY A 57 -5.11 -37.49 14.01
C GLY A 57 -4.90 -37.54 15.55
N GLN A 58 -3.64 -37.41 16.02
CA GLN A 58 -3.29 -37.01 17.39
C GLN A 58 -2.15 -35.96 17.40
N TRP A 59 -2.20 -35.03 18.36
CA TRP A 59 -1.27 -33.90 18.54
C TRP A 59 -0.38 -34.09 19.78
N VAL A 60 0.86 -33.60 19.75
CA VAL A 60 1.68 -33.38 20.96
C VAL A 60 2.47 -32.06 20.83
N GLY A 61 2.60 -31.35 21.96
CA GLY A 61 2.91 -29.92 22.03
C GLY A 61 4.28 -29.52 22.58
N ASP A 62 4.55 -28.25 22.30
CA ASP A 62 5.22 -27.15 23.01
C ASP A 62 6.64 -27.27 23.56
N GLY A 63 7.48 -26.31 23.14
CA GLY A 63 8.75 -25.96 23.77
C GLY A 63 9.34 -24.68 23.17
N SER A 64 9.23 -23.57 23.91
CA SER A 64 9.73 -22.23 23.59
C SER A 64 11.25 -22.10 23.68
N GLU A 65 11.86 -21.18 22.92
CA GLU A 65 12.62 -20.05 23.50
C GLU A 65 13.22 -19.14 22.40
N ASN A 66 13.28 -17.86 22.72
CA ASN A 66 13.57 -16.74 21.82
C ASN A 66 15.04 -16.30 22.03
N GLN A 67 15.90 -16.35 21.00
CA GLN A 67 17.17 -15.61 21.01
C GLN A 67 17.56 -15.06 19.62
N PRO A 68 18.20 -13.87 19.55
CA PRO A 68 18.59 -13.21 18.31
C PRO A 68 19.96 -13.71 17.81
N ILE A 69 20.12 -13.89 16.48
CA ILE A 69 21.37 -14.39 15.89
C ILE A 69 22.16 -13.28 15.18
N LEU A 70 23.42 -13.14 15.61
CA LEU A 70 24.51 -12.40 14.97
C LEU A 70 25.06 -13.16 13.75
N VAL A 71 25.36 -12.43 12.69
CA VAL A 71 25.79 -12.98 11.39
C VAL A 71 27.31 -13.19 11.36
N ASN A 72 27.78 -14.43 11.23
CA ASN A 72 29.08 -14.72 10.61
C ASN A 72 29.18 -16.11 9.97
N ARG A 73 29.90 -16.15 8.85
CA ARG A 73 29.93 -17.17 7.78
C ARG A 73 30.75 -18.44 8.10
N ARG A 74 30.11 -19.61 8.02
CA ARG A 74 30.59 -20.91 7.48
C ARG A 74 29.39 -21.87 7.40
N PRO A 75 29.17 -22.64 6.32
CA PRO A 75 27.92 -23.39 6.14
C PRO A 75 27.91 -24.61 7.07
N PRO A 76 26.91 -24.76 7.97
CA PRO A 76 26.76 -25.99 8.74
C PRO A 76 26.23 -27.11 7.84
N ARG A 77 26.66 -28.34 8.13
CA ARG A 77 26.21 -29.59 7.49
C ARG A 77 24.77 -29.99 7.83
N ASP A 78 24.00 -29.09 8.43
CA ASP A 78 22.58 -29.23 8.70
C ASP A 78 21.86 -28.12 7.92
N GLY A 79 21.07 -28.52 6.92
CA GLY A 79 20.26 -27.59 6.15
C GLY A 79 19.36 -26.78 7.08
N GLY A 80 19.19 -25.49 6.81
CA GLY A 80 18.33 -24.62 7.61
C GLY A 80 16.95 -25.24 7.82
N GLN A 81 16.36 -25.06 9.00
CA GLN A 81 15.03 -25.59 9.32
C GLN A 81 14.06 -24.44 9.56
N VAL A 82 12.82 -24.58 9.10
CA VAL A 82 11.73 -23.64 9.38
C VAL A 82 10.59 -24.32 10.10
N LEU A 83 9.93 -23.59 11.00
CA LEU A 83 8.79 -24.09 11.76
C LEU A 83 7.49 -23.76 11.03
N ILE A 84 6.77 -24.78 10.58
CA ILE A 84 5.47 -24.66 9.92
C ILE A 84 4.49 -25.57 10.64
N LEU A 85 3.40 -25.00 11.16
CA LEU A 85 2.38 -25.72 11.96
C LEU A 85 3.00 -26.56 13.10
N GLY A 86 4.02 -26.02 13.77
CA GLY A 86 4.72 -26.71 14.86
C GLY A 86 5.70 -27.80 14.42
N ARG A 87 5.86 -28.06 13.12
CA ARG A 87 6.80 -29.05 12.57
C ARG A 87 8.03 -28.37 11.99
N ARG A 88 9.23 -28.86 12.34
CA ARG A 88 10.48 -28.43 11.71
C ARG A 88 10.59 -29.08 10.34
N GLN A 89 10.68 -28.26 9.30
CA GLN A 89 10.87 -28.72 7.93
C GLN A 89 12.28 -28.38 7.45
N PRO A 90 12.99 -29.33 6.84
CA PRO A 90 14.28 -29.06 6.22
C PRO A 90 14.10 -28.11 5.04
N VAL A 91 15.04 -27.19 4.90
CA VAL A 91 15.06 -26.17 3.85
C VAL A 91 16.35 -26.34 3.06
N THR A 92 16.21 -26.47 1.75
CA THR A 92 17.33 -26.42 0.82
C THR A 92 17.91 -25.01 0.77
N PRO A 93 19.21 -24.84 0.43
CA PRO A 93 19.79 -23.50 0.29
C PRO A 93 19.01 -22.59 -0.67
N MET A 94 18.40 -23.14 -1.72
CA MET A 94 17.55 -22.38 -2.65
C MET A 94 16.25 -21.92 -1.98
N GLN A 95 15.54 -22.81 -1.29
CA GLN A 95 14.32 -22.46 -0.56
C GLN A 95 14.60 -21.43 0.55
N GLU A 96 15.76 -21.49 1.20
CA GLU A 96 16.17 -20.53 2.24
C GLU A 96 16.27 -19.11 1.66
N VAL A 97 16.96 -18.99 0.52
CA VAL A 97 17.07 -17.71 -0.21
C VAL A 97 15.71 -17.21 -0.67
N GLN A 98 14.89 -18.06 -1.26
CA GLN A 98 13.55 -17.68 -1.74
C GLN A 98 12.65 -17.24 -0.59
N LEU A 99 12.69 -17.94 0.53
CA LEU A 99 11.92 -17.60 1.72
C LEU A 99 12.35 -16.25 2.27
N ALA A 100 13.65 -16.00 2.40
CA ALA A 100 14.18 -14.71 2.86
C ALA A 100 13.73 -13.54 1.96
N ILE A 101 13.80 -13.73 0.64
CA ILE A 101 13.34 -12.72 -0.34
C ILE A 101 11.83 -12.49 -0.19
N SER A 102 11.03 -13.56 -0.09
CA SER A 102 9.57 -13.45 0.02
C SER A 102 9.14 -12.74 1.32
N ILE A 103 9.79 -13.01 2.45
CA ILE A 103 9.53 -12.35 3.73
C ILE A 103 9.91 -10.87 3.66
N GLY A 104 11.07 -10.55 3.05
CA GLY A 104 11.52 -9.17 2.87
C GLY A 104 10.50 -8.34 2.09
N ARG A 105 10.08 -8.84 0.92
CA ARG A 105 9.08 -8.20 0.06
C ARG A 105 7.74 -8.02 0.77
N MET A 106 7.26 -9.05 1.46
CA MET A 106 6.02 -8.99 2.23
C MET A 106 6.08 -7.90 3.31
N ARG A 107 7.15 -7.88 4.11
CA ARG A 107 7.32 -6.88 5.18
C ARG A 107 7.39 -5.46 4.63
N GLU A 108 8.08 -5.26 3.50
CA GLU A 108 8.16 -3.95 2.85
C GLU A 108 6.78 -3.47 2.36
N ALA A 109 6.02 -4.35 1.69
CA ALA A 109 4.68 -4.04 1.21
C ALA A 109 3.73 -3.73 2.37
N LEU A 110 3.76 -4.52 3.45
CA LEU A 110 2.97 -4.27 4.66
C LEU A 110 3.31 -2.90 5.29
N ARG A 111 4.59 -2.56 5.39
CA ARG A 111 5.01 -1.22 5.88
C ARG A 111 4.46 -0.10 5.00
N ALA A 112 4.41 -0.29 3.68
CA ALA A 112 3.88 0.71 2.76
C ALA A 112 2.39 1.00 2.99
N VAL A 113 1.60 -0.03 3.32
CA VAL A 113 0.20 0.11 3.73
C VAL A 113 0.10 0.72 5.11
N GLN A 114 0.78 0.17 6.11
CA GLN A 114 0.66 0.58 7.53
C GLN A 114 1.01 2.05 7.77
N ARG A 115 1.94 2.63 7.00
CA ARG A 115 2.23 4.08 7.04
C ARG A 115 1.01 4.95 6.73
N ARG A 116 0.01 4.41 6.02
CA ARG A 116 -1.16 5.14 5.52
C ARG A 116 -2.48 4.62 6.10
N ASP A 117 -2.52 3.34 6.43
CA ASP A 117 -3.66 2.61 6.97
C ASP A 117 -3.16 1.59 8.02
N PRO A 118 -2.93 2.02 9.28
CA PRO A 118 -2.33 1.18 10.31
C PRO A 118 -3.22 0.02 10.77
N ASN A 119 -4.53 0.11 10.52
CA ASN A 119 -5.51 -0.88 10.95
C ASN A 119 -5.78 -1.95 9.90
N TRP A 120 -5.39 -1.72 8.64
CA TRP A 120 -5.52 -2.73 7.59
C TRP A 120 -4.72 -4.00 7.91
N ARG A 121 -5.30 -5.14 7.56
CA ARG A 121 -4.70 -6.47 7.71
C ARG A 121 -4.88 -7.25 6.41
N PRO A 122 -3.88 -8.03 5.99
CA PRO A 122 -4.02 -8.89 4.83
C PRO A 122 -4.98 -10.05 5.11
N THR A 123 -5.48 -10.66 4.04
CA THR A 123 -6.30 -11.87 4.12
C THR A 123 -5.47 -13.03 4.69
N PRO A 124 -5.93 -13.69 5.78
CA PRO A 124 -5.21 -14.82 6.36
C PRO A 124 -4.91 -15.93 5.35
N GLN A 125 -3.68 -16.44 5.37
CA GLN A 125 -3.23 -17.56 4.52
C GLN A 125 -2.90 -18.77 5.39
N ALA A 126 -3.20 -19.97 4.90
CA ALA A 126 -2.83 -21.23 5.53
C ALA A 126 -1.91 -22.02 4.60
N TYR A 127 -0.85 -22.62 5.14
CA TYR A 127 0.13 -23.41 4.39
C TYR A 127 0.77 -24.46 5.29
N GLU A 128 1.23 -25.56 4.68
CA GLU A 128 1.84 -26.69 5.38
C GLU A 128 3.26 -26.99 4.91
N THR A 129 3.73 -26.32 3.85
CA THR A 129 5.05 -26.55 3.23
C THR A 129 5.84 -25.24 3.11
N VAL A 130 7.16 -25.34 2.94
CA VAL A 130 8.04 -24.18 2.71
C VAL A 130 7.61 -23.41 1.45
N GLU A 131 7.27 -24.11 0.37
CA GLU A 131 6.73 -23.54 -0.86
C GLU A 131 5.37 -22.88 -0.64
N GLY A 132 4.51 -23.49 0.19
CA GLY A 132 3.26 -22.91 0.62
C GLY A 132 3.47 -21.59 1.36
N MET A 133 4.45 -21.53 2.26
CA MET A 133 4.85 -20.31 2.98
C MET A 133 5.35 -19.22 2.03
N ILE A 134 6.21 -19.58 1.07
CA ILE A 134 6.70 -18.65 0.04
C ILE A 134 5.52 -18.07 -0.75
N ARG A 135 4.61 -18.92 -1.24
CA ARG A 135 3.42 -18.46 -1.98
C ARG A 135 2.48 -17.61 -1.12
N ALA A 136 2.33 -17.92 0.16
CA ALA A 136 1.54 -17.11 1.09
C ALA A 136 2.16 -15.71 1.26
N ASN A 137 3.49 -15.62 1.43
CA ASN A 137 4.19 -14.33 1.50
C ASN A 137 4.01 -13.53 0.20
N GLU A 138 4.09 -14.19 -0.96
CA GLU A 138 3.86 -13.55 -2.25
C GLU A 138 2.42 -13.05 -2.42
N PHE A 139 1.43 -13.83 -1.97
CA PHE A 139 0.03 -13.42 -1.99
C PHE A 139 -0.17 -12.15 -1.14
N VAL A 140 0.29 -12.17 0.12
CA VAL A 140 0.23 -11.02 1.02
C VAL A 140 0.96 -9.81 0.44
N THR A 141 2.10 -10.03 -0.23
CA THR A 141 2.83 -8.97 -0.93
C THR A 141 1.95 -8.30 -1.98
N ARG A 142 1.31 -9.08 -2.87
CA ARG A 142 0.45 -8.54 -3.94
C ARG A 142 -0.77 -7.81 -3.39
N GLU A 143 -1.41 -8.37 -2.37
CA GLU A 143 -2.55 -7.76 -1.69
C GLU A 143 -2.18 -6.43 -1.02
N ALA A 144 -1.06 -6.40 -0.30
CA ALA A 144 -0.55 -5.18 0.33
C ALA A 144 -0.12 -4.14 -0.72
N THR A 145 0.52 -4.56 -1.82
CA THR A 145 0.86 -3.67 -2.93
C THR A 145 -0.39 -3.07 -3.57
N LEU A 146 -1.43 -3.88 -3.84
CA LEU A 146 -2.71 -3.38 -4.35
C LEU A 146 -3.28 -2.32 -3.40
N ARG A 147 -3.34 -2.62 -2.09
CA ARG A 147 -3.85 -1.69 -1.10
C ARG A 147 -3.01 -0.41 -1.05
N ALA A 148 -1.69 -0.50 -1.11
CA ALA A 148 -0.80 0.64 -1.12
C ALA A 148 -0.99 1.52 -2.36
N LEU A 149 -1.18 0.91 -3.54
CA LEU A 149 -1.48 1.62 -4.78
C LEU A 149 -2.86 2.29 -4.74
N GLN A 150 -3.89 1.60 -4.26
CA GLN A 150 -5.23 2.17 -4.05
C GLN A 150 -5.18 3.37 -3.10
N LEU A 151 -4.51 3.24 -1.95
CA LEU A 151 -4.33 4.33 -1.00
C LEU A 151 -3.55 5.52 -1.59
N THR A 152 -2.63 5.25 -2.52
CA THR A 152 -1.86 6.28 -3.21
C THR A 152 -2.73 7.01 -4.23
N LEU A 153 -3.42 6.28 -5.10
CA LEU A 153 -4.25 6.84 -6.16
C LEU A 153 -5.43 7.62 -5.59
N LEU A 154 -6.12 7.06 -4.59
CA LEU A 154 -7.26 7.75 -4.00
C LEU A 154 -6.82 9.06 -3.29
N ARG A 155 -5.66 9.09 -2.61
CA ARG A 155 -5.15 10.30 -1.92
C ARG A 155 -4.82 11.48 -2.84
N THR A 156 -4.61 11.24 -4.13
CA THR A 156 -4.40 12.29 -5.13
C THR A 156 -5.70 12.73 -5.82
N GLY A 157 -6.83 12.09 -5.51
CA GLY A 157 -8.14 12.34 -6.10
C GLY A 157 -9.18 12.83 -5.08
N ILE A 158 -10.44 12.86 -5.53
CA ILE A 158 -11.58 13.28 -4.71
C ILE A 158 -11.87 12.21 -3.64
N GLY A 159 -11.69 12.56 -2.37
CA GLY A 159 -11.97 11.68 -1.23
C GLY A 159 -13.47 11.49 -0.90
N PRO A 160 -13.81 10.53 -0.03
CA PRO A 160 -15.19 10.09 0.23
C PRO A 160 -16.06 11.11 0.99
N TYR A 161 -15.47 12.14 1.58
CA TYR A 161 -16.19 13.20 2.30
C TYR A 161 -16.35 14.47 1.44
N ALA A 162 -16.03 14.39 0.15
CA ALA A 162 -16.11 15.48 -0.80
C ALA A 162 -17.56 15.77 -1.24
N GLN A 163 -18.34 16.40 -0.35
CA GLN A 163 -19.76 16.69 -0.58
C GLN A 163 -19.98 17.97 -1.40
N GLU A 164 -19.21 19.02 -1.12
CA GLU A 164 -19.31 20.32 -1.79
C GLU A 164 -17.91 20.87 -2.14
N TRP A 165 -17.86 21.78 -3.11
CA TRP A 165 -16.62 22.39 -3.60
C TRP A 165 -16.86 23.82 -4.11
N ILE A 166 -15.78 24.58 -4.24
CA ILE A 166 -15.78 25.81 -5.05
C ILE A 166 -15.11 25.55 -6.40
N ALA A 167 -15.41 26.39 -7.40
CA ALA A 167 -14.70 26.37 -8.66
C ALA A 167 -13.23 26.76 -8.45
N ALA A 168 -12.31 26.03 -9.07
CA ALA A 168 -10.91 26.41 -9.07
C ALA A 168 -10.71 27.71 -9.87
N PRO A 169 -10.01 28.73 -9.32
CA PRO A 169 -9.71 29.94 -10.08
C PRO A 169 -8.93 29.62 -11.36
N ALA A 170 -9.23 30.34 -12.45
CA ALA A 170 -8.55 30.17 -13.73
C ALA A 170 -7.03 30.46 -13.65
N THR A 171 -6.62 31.28 -12.68
CA THR A 171 -5.21 31.60 -12.40
C THR A 171 -4.74 30.92 -11.13
N ASN A 172 -3.43 30.68 -11.00
CA ASN A 172 -2.81 30.07 -9.81
C ASN A 172 -2.77 31.01 -8.58
N ARG A 173 -3.72 31.94 -8.47
CA ARG A 173 -3.79 32.86 -7.34
C ARG A 173 -4.19 32.11 -6.07
N ARG A 174 -3.81 32.68 -4.93
CA ARG A 174 -4.35 32.26 -3.63
C ARG A 174 -5.85 32.49 -3.58
N LEU A 175 -6.54 31.68 -2.78
CA LEU A 175 -7.96 31.90 -2.49
C LEU A 175 -8.12 33.29 -1.88
N ASN A 176 -9.11 34.03 -2.37
CA ASN A 176 -9.49 35.29 -1.76
C ASN A 176 -10.28 35.02 -0.48
N ARG A 177 -10.59 36.07 0.30
CA ARG A 177 -11.31 35.94 1.57
C ARG A 177 -12.66 35.23 1.44
N ARG A 178 -13.43 35.47 0.38
CA ARG A 178 -14.75 34.83 0.17
C ARG A 178 -14.61 33.35 -0.16
N GLU A 179 -13.67 33.01 -1.03
CA GLU A 179 -13.38 31.61 -1.39
C GLU A 179 -12.84 30.82 -0.19
N GLN A 180 -11.95 31.42 0.61
CA GLN A 180 -11.44 30.79 1.82
C GLN A 180 -12.54 30.60 2.87
N ALA A 181 -13.43 31.58 3.05
CA ALA A 181 -14.57 31.46 3.94
C ALA A 181 -15.52 30.33 3.51
N GLU A 182 -15.70 30.15 2.19
CA GLU A 182 -16.53 29.07 1.66
C GLU A 182 -15.88 27.69 1.82
N ILE A 183 -14.58 27.57 1.54
CA ILE A 183 -13.83 26.33 1.83
C ILE A 183 -13.88 25.98 3.33
N ASP A 184 -13.75 26.98 4.19
CA ASP A 184 -13.87 26.78 5.62
C ASP A 184 -15.29 26.36 6.03
N ARG A 185 -16.34 26.95 5.44
CA ARG A 185 -17.73 26.55 5.68
C ARG A 185 -17.93 25.09 5.31
N ILE A 186 -17.54 24.70 4.09
CA ILE A 186 -17.64 23.31 3.61
C ILE A 186 -16.86 22.37 4.54
N GLY A 187 -15.63 22.73 4.90
CA GLY A 187 -14.78 21.92 5.79
C GLY A 187 -15.35 21.78 7.21
N ARG A 188 -16.01 22.79 7.76
CA ARG A 188 -16.69 22.69 9.06
C ARG A 188 -17.97 21.86 8.98
N THR A 189 -18.70 21.91 7.86
CA THR A 189 -19.93 21.14 7.67
C THR A 189 -19.64 19.65 7.44
N TYR A 190 -18.80 19.33 6.46
CA TYR A 190 -18.59 17.95 5.98
C TYR A 190 -17.22 17.37 6.34
N GLY A 191 -16.29 18.19 6.84
CA GLY A 191 -14.94 17.78 7.17
C GLY A 191 -13.96 17.94 6.00
N CYS A 192 -12.70 17.59 6.27
CA CYS A 192 -11.70 17.37 5.23
C CYS A 192 -12.25 16.36 4.22
N HIS A 193 -12.20 16.68 2.93
CA HIS A 193 -12.81 15.86 1.90
C HIS A 193 -12.19 14.44 1.80
N TRP A 194 -10.99 14.26 2.35
CA TRP A 194 -10.29 12.98 2.42
C TRP A 194 -10.60 12.16 3.67
N CYS A 195 -10.41 12.72 4.88
CA CYS A 195 -10.52 11.98 6.14
C CYS A 195 -11.73 12.35 7.02
N GLY A 196 -12.54 13.33 6.61
CA GLY A 196 -13.76 13.74 7.32
C GLY A 196 -13.53 14.60 8.57
N ILE A 197 -12.27 14.89 8.95
CA ILE A 197 -12.01 15.68 10.15
C ILE A 197 -12.50 17.13 9.99
N LYS A 198 -13.26 17.63 10.97
CA LYS A 198 -13.87 18.98 10.94
C LYS A 198 -12.95 20.08 11.49
N THR A 199 -11.75 19.72 11.93
CA THR A 199 -10.71 20.66 12.36
C THR A 199 -9.58 20.70 11.32
N PRO A 200 -9.18 21.89 10.84
CA PRO A 200 -8.21 21.97 9.75
C PRO A 200 -6.77 21.69 10.19
N GLY A 201 -6.43 21.94 11.46
CA GLY A 201 -5.08 21.73 11.99
C GLY A 201 -4.03 22.71 11.46
N THR A 202 -4.42 23.75 10.73
CA THR A 202 -3.54 24.88 10.38
C THR A 202 -3.44 25.86 11.56
N PRO A 203 -2.31 26.57 11.74
CA PRO A 203 -2.19 27.59 12.80
C PRO A 203 -3.22 28.72 12.69
N THR A 204 -3.70 29.00 11.48
CA THR A 204 -4.68 30.05 11.20
C THR A 204 -6.14 29.60 11.37
N GLY A 205 -6.39 28.30 11.64
CA GLY A 205 -7.75 27.77 11.79
C GLY A 205 -8.54 27.66 10.48
N HIS A 206 -7.86 27.77 9.33
CA HIS A 206 -8.45 27.67 7.99
C HIS A 206 -8.17 26.31 7.34
N PHE A 207 -9.13 25.76 6.61
CA PHE A 207 -8.89 24.59 5.77
C PHE A 207 -8.00 24.96 4.58
N VAL A 208 -7.12 24.04 4.18
CA VAL A 208 -6.33 24.21 2.96
C VAL A 208 -7.24 23.92 1.77
N GLY A 209 -7.31 24.84 0.81
CA GLY A 209 -8.01 24.60 -0.45
C GLY A 209 -7.24 23.63 -1.32
N ASP A 210 -7.69 22.39 -1.39
CA ASP A 210 -7.07 21.36 -2.20
C ASP A 210 -7.59 21.36 -3.63
N HIS A 211 -6.68 21.38 -4.59
CA HIS A 211 -7.01 21.46 -6.00
C HIS A 211 -7.25 20.05 -6.52
N GLN A 212 -8.39 19.82 -7.18
CA GLN A 212 -8.73 18.52 -7.76
C GLN A 212 -8.93 18.63 -9.28
N VAL A 213 -8.11 17.96 -10.10
CA VAL A 213 -6.84 17.30 -9.70
C VAL A 213 -5.79 18.30 -9.19
N PRO A 214 -4.78 17.87 -8.42
CA PRO A 214 -3.75 18.78 -7.95
C PRO A 214 -3.03 19.48 -9.11
N LYS A 215 -2.64 20.74 -8.92
CA LYS A 215 -2.13 21.62 -9.99
C LYS A 215 -0.94 21.06 -10.77
N SER A 216 -0.06 20.32 -10.10
CA SER A 216 1.09 19.66 -10.71
C SER A 216 0.70 18.47 -11.59
N LEU A 217 -0.51 17.93 -11.43
CA LEU A 217 -1.04 16.77 -12.17
C LEU A 217 -1.96 17.21 -13.31
N GLY A 218 -2.49 18.43 -13.29
CA GLY A 218 -3.38 18.92 -14.35
C GLY A 218 -4.06 20.23 -14.04
N ARG A 219 -5.04 20.59 -14.88
CA ARG A 219 -5.90 21.77 -14.68
C ARG A 219 -6.97 21.45 -13.63
N PRO A 220 -6.93 22.05 -12.44
CA PRO A 220 -7.96 21.83 -11.44
C PRO A 220 -9.26 22.48 -11.90
N SER A 221 -10.38 21.80 -11.68
CA SER A 221 -11.71 22.36 -11.89
C SER A 221 -12.43 22.64 -10.58
N ARG A 222 -12.04 21.93 -9.51
CA ARG A 222 -12.68 21.99 -8.19
C ARG A 222 -11.65 22.22 -7.10
N ILE A 223 -12.09 22.87 -6.02
CA ILE A 223 -11.33 23.00 -4.78
C ILE A 223 -12.17 22.47 -3.62
N TYR A 224 -11.58 21.57 -2.84
CA TYR A 224 -12.20 20.93 -1.67
C TYR A 224 -11.46 21.30 -0.37
N PRO A 225 -12.11 21.21 0.80
CA PRO A 225 -11.45 21.46 2.08
C PRO A 225 -10.49 20.33 2.45
N HIS A 226 -9.27 20.69 2.84
CA HIS A 226 -8.24 19.75 3.27
C HIS A 226 -7.70 20.11 4.65
N CYS A 227 -7.56 19.13 5.53
CA CYS A 227 -6.80 19.34 6.76
C CYS A 227 -5.30 19.39 6.45
N LEU A 228 -4.53 20.03 7.34
CA LEU A 228 -3.10 20.23 7.18
C LEU A 228 -2.35 18.89 7.02
N TRP A 229 -2.72 17.88 7.81
CA TRP A 229 -2.07 16.58 7.75
C TRP A 229 -2.29 15.90 6.40
N CYS A 230 -3.54 15.79 5.96
CA CYS A 230 -3.82 15.24 4.64
C CYS A 230 -3.12 16.10 3.57
N SER A 231 -3.08 17.43 3.69
CA SER A 231 -2.57 18.32 2.63
C SER A 231 -1.08 18.12 2.43
N LYS A 232 -0.32 18.04 3.54
CA LYS A 232 1.08 17.60 3.53
C LYS A 232 1.21 16.16 3.00
N SER A 233 0.25 15.31 3.33
CA SER A 233 0.23 13.92 2.85
C SER A 233 -0.13 13.74 1.37
N GLN A 234 -0.71 14.73 0.72
CA GLN A 234 -0.88 14.76 -0.73
C GLN A 234 0.33 15.45 -1.36
N GLY A 235 0.78 16.57 -0.79
CA GLY A 235 1.95 17.31 -1.25
C GLY A 235 3.22 16.46 -1.32
N GLY A 236 3.53 15.68 -0.27
CA GLY A 236 4.70 14.78 -0.28
C GLY A 236 4.58 13.62 -1.28
N LEU A 237 3.37 13.10 -1.56
CA LEU A 237 3.14 12.10 -2.61
C LEU A 237 3.44 12.69 -3.99
N ILE A 238 3.07 13.95 -4.19
CA ILE A 238 3.26 14.67 -5.46
C ILE A 238 4.72 15.12 -5.64
N SER A 239 5.35 15.63 -4.59
CA SER A 239 6.72 16.15 -4.63
C SER A 239 7.80 15.07 -4.46
N ASN A 240 7.39 13.81 -4.29
CA ASN A 240 8.24 12.68 -3.88
C ASN A 240 9.05 12.91 -2.60
N GLY A 241 8.55 13.78 -1.73
CA GLY A 241 9.06 13.90 -0.36
C GLY A 241 8.77 12.60 0.39
N ARG A 242 9.82 11.99 0.95
CA ARG A 242 9.68 10.91 1.94
C ARG A 242 8.79 11.41 3.10
N TYR A 243 7.84 10.58 3.49
CA TYR A 243 7.16 10.65 4.79
C TYR A 243 8.03 10.00 5.86
#